data_AF-A0A7J7IZ19-F1
#
_entry.id   AF-A0A7J7IZ19-F1
#
_cell.length_a   1.000
_cell.length_b   1.000
_cell.length_c   1.000
_cell.angle_alpha   90.00
_cell.angle_beta   90.00
_cell.angle_gamma   90.00
#
_symmetry.space_group_name_H-M   'P 1'
#
loop_
_entity.id
_entity.type
_entity.pdbx_description
1 polymer ?
#
loop_
_entity_poly.entity_id
_entity_poly.type
_entity_poly.pdbx_seq_one_letter_code
_entity_poly.pdbx_strand_id
1 'polypeptide(L)'
;MLSILQGIPSDQLTAMGCQLLSLMSGVLFYHVFHTKYSSTNTRHLISLTIGLTVAILCYKTSFIHLLLLCLLSYTVLLYVPVGFRGWLTFALCFGHVLLVHLDSYVNHYMEFRVEISNSLMVLASKVSYTAFSLDDNFKRSKLTPNQVKYKLTATPTFFEYFSYCFCFLGILFGPCYHFSEYMSFIRGDQYKEKWPAVSSTCYNYHFSVSY
;
A
#
# COMPACT_ATOMS: atom_id res chain seq x y z
N MET A 1 18.14 8.60 29.11
CA MET A 1 17.07 8.10 28.22
C MET A 1 15.90 9.07 28.12
N LEU A 2 15.38 9.63 29.23
CA LEU A 2 14.37 10.70 29.23
C LEU A 2 14.82 12.03 28.57
N SER A 3 16.11 12.38 28.67
CA SER A 3 16.68 13.58 28.03
C SER A 3 16.74 13.53 26.50
N ILE A 4 16.79 12.32 25.91
CA ILE A 4 16.81 12.13 24.45
C ILE A 4 15.41 12.31 23.88
N LEU A 5 14.37 11.90 24.62
CA LEU A 5 12.97 12.05 24.22
C LEU A 5 12.50 13.52 24.24
N GLN A 6 13.13 14.39 25.04
CA GLN A 6 12.78 15.81 25.13
C GLN A 6 13.21 16.63 23.91
N GLY A 7 14.18 16.15 23.12
CA GLY A 7 14.64 16.81 21.89
C GLY A 7 13.89 16.39 20.62
N ILE A 8 13.03 15.36 20.69
CA ILE A 8 12.29 14.85 19.54
C ILE A 8 10.94 15.59 19.43
N PRO A 9 10.59 16.11 18.24
CA PRO A 9 9.27 16.70 18.01
C PRO A 9 8.14 15.72 18.35
N SER A 10 7.11 16.22 19.02
CA SER A 10 5.98 15.40 19.50
C SER A 10 5.31 14.59 18.40
N ASP A 11 5.20 15.14 17.18
CA ASP A 11 4.61 14.47 16.03
C ASP A 11 5.39 13.21 15.62
N GLN A 12 6.73 13.26 15.64
CA GLN A 12 7.58 12.11 15.31
C GLN A 12 7.47 11.01 16.36
N LEU A 13 7.40 11.39 17.64
CA LEU A 13 7.19 10.43 18.72
C LEU A 13 5.84 9.72 18.59
N THR A 14 4.78 10.45 18.24
CA THR A 14 3.47 9.86 17.94
C THR A 14 3.56 8.88 16.77
N ALA A 15 4.22 9.24 15.68
CA ALA A 15 4.39 8.35 14.53
C ALA A 15 5.16 7.07 14.87
N MET A 16 6.25 7.18 15.64
CA MET A 16 7.02 6.01 16.10
C MET A 16 6.18 5.11 17.01
N GLY A 17 5.43 5.70 17.95
CA GLY A 17 4.52 4.96 18.83
C GLY A 17 3.42 4.24 18.04
N CYS A 18 2.78 4.93 17.11
CA CYS A 18 1.76 4.36 16.24
C CYS A 18 2.32 3.25 15.33
N GLN A 19 3.54 3.39 14.82
CA GLN A 19 4.19 2.33 14.03
C GLN A 19 4.45 1.07 14.87
N LEU A 20 4.93 1.23 16.11
CA LEU A 20 5.11 0.11 17.03
C LEU A 20 3.78 -0.58 17.37
N LEU A 21 2.73 0.21 17.62
CA LEU A 21 1.38 -0.31 17.86
C LEU A 21 0.84 -1.05 16.62
N SER A 22 1.11 -0.54 15.43
CA SER A 22 0.74 -1.20 14.18
C SER A 22 1.44 -2.56 14.01
N LEU A 23 2.75 -2.62 14.30
CA LEU A 23 3.52 -3.86 14.24
C LEU A 23 3.03 -4.89 15.28
N MET A 24 2.76 -4.45 16.51
CA MET A 24 2.17 -5.29 17.56
C MET A 24 0.78 -5.79 17.15
N SER A 25 -0.03 -4.92 16.55
CA SER A 25 -1.33 -5.29 16.00
C SER A 25 -1.21 -6.34 14.88
N GLY A 26 -0.11 -6.36 14.12
CA GLY A 26 0.16 -7.39 13.11
C GLY A 26 0.35 -8.78 13.70
N VAL A 27 1.12 -8.87 14.78
CA VAL A 27 1.31 -10.13 15.53
C VAL A 27 -0.01 -10.61 16.13
N LEU A 28 -0.76 -9.70 16.74
CA LEU A 28 -2.10 -10.01 17.28
C LEU A 28 -3.06 -10.43 16.16
N PHE A 29 -3.03 -9.75 15.02
CA PHE A 29 -3.87 -10.08 13.86
C PHE A 29 -3.58 -11.49 13.34
N TYR A 30 -2.31 -11.87 13.29
CA TYR A 30 -1.88 -13.21 12.89
C TYR A 30 -2.38 -14.30 13.84
N HIS A 31 -2.26 -14.09 15.16
CA HIS A 31 -2.63 -15.11 16.15
C HIS A 31 -4.13 -15.19 16.45
N VAL A 32 -4.80 -14.04 16.60
CA VAL A 32 -6.20 -13.97 17.06
C VAL A 32 -7.17 -14.13 15.90
N PHE A 33 -6.89 -13.50 14.76
CA PHE A 33 -7.79 -13.47 13.61
C PHE A 33 -7.36 -14.44 12.52
N HIS A 34 -6.99 -15.66 12.95
CA HIS A 34 -6.71 -16.75 12.02
C HIS A 34 -7.95 -17.04 11.16
N THR A 35 -7.71 -17.40 9.90
CA THR A 35 -8.73 -17.55 8.83
C THR A 35 -9.78 -18.61 9.13
N LYS A 36 -9.45 -19.54 10.03
CA LYS A 36 -10.36 -20.58 10.53
C LYS A 36 -11.49 -20.03 11.43
N TYR A 37 -11.30 -18.89 12.07
CA TYR A 37 -12.20 -18.38 13.12
C TYR A 37 -12.83 -17.02 12.82
N SER A 38 -12.41 -16.35 11.74
CA SER A 38 -12.89 -15.01 11.40
C SER A 38 -13.28 -14.90 9.94
N SER A 39 -14.36 -14.15 9.66
CA SER A 39 -14.80 -13.90 8.30
C SER A 39 -13.86 -12.91 7.59
N THR A 40 -13.76 -13.00 6.26
CA THR A 40 -12.99 -12.07 5.42
C THR A 40 -13.39 -10.61 5.67
N ASN A 41 -14.69 -10.33 5.81
CA ASN A 41 -15.21 -8.98 6.07
C ASN A 41 -14.78 -8.46 7.44
N THR A 42 -14.78 -9.31 8.47
CA THR A 42 -14.28 -8.95 9.81
C THR A 42 -12.80 -8.58 9.77
N ARG A 43 -12.00 -9.35 9.02
CA ARG A 43 -10.57 -9.10 8.85
C ARG A 43 -10.29 -7.78 8.12
N HIS A 44 -11.05 -7.48 7.07
CA HIS A 44 -11.01 -6.16 6.41
C HIS A 44 -11.40 -5.03 7.36
N LEU A 45 -12.48 -5.20 8.14
CA LEU A 45 -12.95 -4.19 9.07
C LEU A 45 -11.91 -3.87 10.13
N ILE A 46 -11.31 -4.89 10.75
CA ILE A 46 -10.26 -4.70 11.76
C ILE A 46 -9.03 -4.04 11.15
N SER A 47 -8.58 -4.53 9.99
CA SER A 47 -7.41 -3.97 9.31
C SER A 47 -7.61 -2.48 8.98
N LEU A 48 -8.79 -2.15 8.48
CA LEU A 48 -9.19 -0.79 8.15
C LEU A 48 -9.28 0.10 9.39
N THR A 49 -9.96 -0.35 10.45
CA THR A 49 -10.18 0.44 11.67
C THR A 49 -8.86 0.76 12.37
N ILE A 50 -7.96 -0.22 12.51
CA ILE A 50 -6.64 0.01 13.10
C ILE A 50 -5.83 0.97 12.22
N GLY A 51 -5.82 0.75 10.91
CA GLY A 51 -5.04 1.58 9.99
C GLY A 51 -5.52 3.02 9.90
N LEU A 52 -6.85 3.24 9.89
CA LEU A 52 -7.44 4.58 9.98
C LEU A 52 -7.10 5.26 11.30
N THR A 53 -7.19 4.53 12.42
CA THR A 53 -6.85 5.07 13.74
C THR A 53 -5.40 5.53 13.78
N VAL A 54 -4.48 4.69 13.31
CA VAL A 54 -3.04 5.02 13.19
C VAL A 54 -2.82 6.22 12.28
N ALA A 55 -3.45 6.26 11.10
CA ALA A 55 -3.26 7.35 10.15
C ALA A 55 -3.80 8.70 10.67
N ILE A 56 -4.97 8.72 11.31
CA ILE A 56 -5.57 9.92 11.88
C ILE A 56 -4.72 10.47 13.02
N LEU A 57 -4.21 9.59 13.90
CA LEU A 57 -3.35 10.01 15.01
C LEU A 57 -2.00 10.56 14.54
N CYS A 58 -1.42 9.96 13.49
CA CYS A 58 -0.12 10.38 12.96
C CYS A 58 -0.20 11.69 12.15
N TYR A 59 -1.17 11.78 11.23
CA TYR A 59 -1.23 12.87 10.25
C TYR A 59 -2.22 13.98 10.61
N LYS A 60 -3.11 13.77 11.59
CA LYS A 60 -4.10 14.75 12.03
C LYS A 60 -4.90 15.28 10.83
N THR A 61 -4.90 16.60 10.60
CA THR A 61 -5.59 17.24 9.47
C THR A 61 -5.02 16.83 8.12
N SER A 62 -3.72 16.58 8.02
CA SER A 62 -3.07 16.20 6.76
C SER A 62 -3.55 14.85 6.22
N PHE A 63 -4.16 14.00 7.07
CA PHE A 63 -4.81 12.75 6.65
C PHE A 63 -5.78 12.94 5.46
N ILE A 64 -6.36 14.13 5.30
CA ILE A 64 -7.23 14.47 4.18
C ILE A 64 -6.58 14.22 2.82
N HIS A 65 -5.26 14.39 2.68
CA HIS A 65 -4.53 14.12 1.43
C HIS A 65 -4.56 12.63 1.07
N LEU A 66 -4.40 11.74 2.07
CA LEU A 66 -4.50 10.29 1.85
C LEU A 66 -5.92 9.89 1.46
N LEU A 67 -6.92 10.48 2.12
CA LEU A 67 -8.33 10.22 1.83
C LEU A 67 -8.69 10.69 0.41
N LEU A 68 -8.29 11.91 0.05
CA LEU A 68 -8.50 12.47 -1.28
C LEU A 68 -7.88 11.60 -2.36
N LEU A 69 -6.61 11.22 -2.21
CA LEU A 69 -5.88 10.38 -3.16
C LEU A 69 -6.57 9.01 -3.35
N CYS A 70 -6.99 8.39 -2.25
CA CYS A 70 -7.69 7.12 -2.25
C CYS A 70 -9.03 7.20 -3.00
N LEU A 71 -9.86 8.20 -2.67
CA LEU A 71 -11.18 8.39 -3.26
C LEU A 71 -11.11 8.77 -4.74
N LEU A 72 -10.27 9.74 -5.11
CA LEU A 72 -10.09 10.14 -6.52
C LEU A 72 -9.58 8.98 -7.38
N SER A 73 -8.67 8.17 -6.84
CA SER A 73 -8.20 6.99 -7.57
C SER A 73 -9.32 5.96 -7.75
N TYR A 74 -10.15 5.74 -6.72
CA TYR A 74 -11.29 4.82 -6.84
C TYR A 74 -12.33 5.28 -7.86
N THR A 75 -12.62 6.58 -7.95
CA THR A 75 -13.54 7.09 -8.97
C THR A 75 -13.01 6.85 -10.38
N VAL A 76 -11.70 6.99 -10.62
CA VAL A 76 -11.07 6.61 -11.89
C VAL A 76 -11.29 5.12 -12.19
N LEU A 77 -11.09 4.24 -11.20
CA LEU A 77 -11.30 2.79 -11.37
C LEU A 77 -12.76 2.46 -11.79
N LEU A 78 -13.74 3.22 -11.31
CA LEU A 78 -15.16 2.99 -11.61
C LEU A 78 -15.58 3.55 -12.97
N TYR A 79 -15.21 4.79 -13.28
CA TYR A 79 -15.82 5.54 -14.39
C TYR A 79 -14.98 5.58 -15.67
N VAL A 80 -13.67 5.35 -15.57
CA VAL A 80 -12.77 5.48 -16.73
C VAL A 80 -12.76 4.16 -17.51
N PRO A 81 -12.78 4.19 -18.86
CA PRO A 81 -12.73 2.98 -19.66
C PRO A 81 -11.39 2.25 -19.51
N VAL A 82 -11.43 0.93 -19.69
CA VAL A 82 -10.25 0.08 -19.52
C VAL A 82 -9.20 0.40 -20.58
N GLY A 83 -7.93 0.42 -20.18
CA GLY A 83 -6.77 0.79 -21.00
C GLY A 83 -6.22 2.18 -20.70
N PHE A 84 -7.03 3.09 -20.14
CA PHE A 84 -6.61 4.42 -19.72
C PHE A 84 -6.56 4.61 -18.20
N ARG A 85 -7.14 3.67 -17.42
CA ARG A 85 -7.26 3.79 -15.96
C ARG A 85 -5.89 3.91 -15.30
N GLY A 86 -4.95 3.03 -15.66
CA GLY A 86 -3.62 2.98 -15.09
C GLY A 86 -2.85 4.29 -15.27
N TRP A 87 -2.80 4.80 -16.49
CA TRP A 87 -2.11 6.05 -16.80
C TRP A 87 -2.74 7.27 -16.15
N LEU A 88 -4.08 7.35 -16.16
CA LEU A 88 -4.79 8.47 -15.53
C LEU A 88 -4.63 8.44 -14.00
N THR A 89 -4.82 7.28 -13.36
CA THR A 89 -4.58 7.12 -11.92
C THR A 89 -3.13 7.47 -11.57
N PHE A 90 -2.15 7.01 -12.36
CA PHE A 90 -0.75 7.35 -12.15
C PHE A 90 -0.50 8.86 -12.22
N ALA A 91 -0.96 9.52 -13.28
CA ALA A 91 -0.78 10.96 -13.46
C ALA A 91 -1.44 11.77 -12.32
N LEU A 92 -2.68 11.42 -11.94
CA LEU A 92 -3.37 12.05 -10.82
C LEU A 92 -2.65 11.82 -9.50
N CYS A 93 -2.20 10.59 -9.24
CA CYS A 93 -1.55 10.25 -7.99
C CYS A 93 -0.21 10.94 -7.82
N PHE A 94 0.70 10.76 -8.79
CA PHE A 94 2.03 11.33 -8.73
C PHE A 94 2.01 12.85 -8.92
N GLY A 95 1.03 13.40 -9.64
CA GLY A 95 0.76 14.83 -9.67
C GLY A 95 0.38 15.39 -8.29
N HIS A 96 -0.53 14.72 -7.57
CA HIS A 96 -0.89 15.12 -6.20
C HIS A 96 0.29 15.00 -5.23
N VAL A 97 1.04 13.89 -5.29
CA VAL A 97 2.25 13.69 -4.47
C VAL A 97 3.25 14.81 -4.74
N LEU A 98 3.51 15.15 -6.00
CA LEU A 98 4.43 16.22 -6.37
C LEU A 98 4.00 17.57 -5.79
N LEU A 99 2.71 17.92 -5.90
CA LEU A 99 2.19 19.18 -5.35
C LEU A 99 2.36 19.25 -3.82
N VAL A 100 2.05 18.17 -3.11
CA VAL A 100 2.24 18.10 -1.65
C VAL A 100 3.73 18.18 -1.27
N HIS A 101 4.59 17.52 -2.04
CA HIS A 101 6.03 17.55 -1.79
C HIS A 101 6.62 18.94 -2.04
N LEU A 102 6.18 19.63 -3.09
CA LEU A 102 6.56 21.02 -3.38
C LEU A 102 6.06 21.98 -2.29
N ASP A 103 4.81 21.84 -1.83
CA ASP A 103 4.27 22.63 -0.72
C ASP A 103 5.10 22.43 0.56
N SER A 104 5.43 21.19 0.89
CA SER A 104 6.32 20.87 2.02
C SER A 104 7.69 21.51 1.86
N TYR A 105 8.27 21.46 0.66
CA TYR A 105 9.58 22.05 0.36
C TYR A 105 9.58 23.58 0.46
N VAL A 106 8.52 24.25 0.00
CA VAL A 106 8.46 25.73 -0.02
C VAL A 106 8.05 26.29 1.34
N ASN A 107 7.01 25.74 1.96
CA ASN A 107 6.38 26.31 3.14
C ASN A 107 6.90 25.72 4.46
N HIS A 108 7.51 24.53 4.44
CA HIS A 108 7.86 23.78 5.65
C HIS A 108 9.31 23.25 5.65
N TYR A 109 10.23 23.87 4.88
CA TYR A 109 11.60 23.40 4.58
C TYR A 109 12.47 23.03 5.79
N MET A 110 12.13 23.48 7.01
CA MET A 110 12.91 23.23 8.23
C MET A 110 12.03 22.86 9.43
N GLU A 111 10.76 22.53 9.18
CA GLU A 111 9.86 22.10 10.25
C GLU A 111 10.05 20.62 10.53
N PHE A 112 10.31 20.28 11.79
CA PHE A 112 10.42 18.89 12.20
C PHE A 112 9.04 18.25 12.38
N ARG A 113 8.32 18.06 11.28
CA ARG A 113 7.04 17.35 11.22
C ARG A 113 7.19 15.97 10.62
N VAL A 114 6.17 15.14 10.83
CA VAL A 114 6.06 13.87 10.12
C VAL A 114 5.65 14.14 8.69
N GLU A 115 6.51 13.79 7.75
CA GLU A 115 6.22 13.96 6.32
C GLU A 115 5.15 12.97 5.85
N ILE A 116 3.97 13.50 5.51
CA ILE A 116 2.88 12.73 4.91
C ILE A 116 3.22 12.20 3.51
N SER A 117 4.17 12.86 2.83
CA SER A 117 4.66 12.48 1.50
C SER A 117 5.00 11.00 1.41
N ASN A 118 5.62 10.43 2.44
CA ASN A 118 6.03 9.03 2.46
C ASN A 118 4.84 8.08 2.33
N SER A 119 3.77 8.30 3.10
CA SER A 119 2.54 7.51 3.00
C SER A 119 1.78 7.77 1.71
N LEU A 120 1.80 9.01 1.22
CA LEU A 120 1.21 9.35 -0.07
C LEU A 120 1.92 8.63 -1.22
N MET A 121 3.24 8.49 -1.19
CA MET A 121 4.01 7.74 -2.18
C MET A 121 3.65 6.25 -2.18
N VAL A 122 3.56 5.63 -1.01
CA VAL A 122 3.16 4.22 -0.88
C VAL A 122 1.72 4.02 -1.38
N LEU A 123 0.80 4.90 -0.98
CA LEU A 123 -0.59 4.86 -1.41
C LEU A 123 -0.72 5.06 -2.93
N ALA A 124 -0.05 6.08 -3.50
CA ALA A 124 0.00 6.37 -4.93
C ALA A 124 0.46 5.15 -5.73
N SER A 125 1.50 4.47 -5.26
CA SER A 125 2.03 3.26 -5.89
C SER A 125 1.01 2.12 -5.85
N LYS A 126 0.40 1.86 -4.68
CA LYS A 126 -0.63 0.82 -4.47
C LYS A 126 -1.83 0.99 -5.41
N VAL A 127 -2.39 2.20 -5.48
CA VAL A 127 -3.58 2.47 -6.30
C VAL A 127 -3.25 2.48 -7.79
N SER A 128 -2.06 2.96 -8.17
CA SER A 128 -1.57 2.91 -9.56
C SER A 128 -1.38 1.47 -10.02
N TYR A 129 -0.75 0.61 -9.20
CA TYR A 129 -0.61 -0.82 -9.52
C TYR A 129 -1.96 -1.49 -9.68
N THR A 130 -2.92 -1.21 -8.80
CA THR A 130 -4.28 -1.74 -8.91
C THR A 130 -4.93 -1.34 -10.23
N ALA A 131 -4.79 -0.08 -10.64
CA ALA A 131 -5.33 0.43 -11.90
C ALA A 131 -4.68 -0.25 -13.13
N PHE A 132 -3.35 -0.37 -13.16
CA PHE A 132 -2.64 -1.07 -14.24
C PHE A 132 -2.97 -2.58 -14.29
N SER A 133 -3.08 -3.25 -13.14
CA SER A 133 -3.49 -4.65 -13.06
C SER A 133 -4.90 -4.90 -13.60
N LEU A 134 -5.79 -3.91 -13.51
CA LEU A 134 -7.13 -3.97 -14.13
C LEU A 134 -7.06 -3.76 -15.65
N ASP A 135 -6.20 -2.85 -16.11
CA ASP A 135 -6.00 -2.59 -17.55
C ASP A 135 -5.33 -3.75 -18.29
N ASP A 136 -4.48 -4.52 -17.59
CA ASP A 136 -3.78 -5.68 -18.15
C ASP A 136 -4.72 -6.79 -18.66
N ASN A 137 -6.00 -6.81 -18.26
CA ASN A 137 -6.98 -7.74 -18.82
C ASN A 137 -7.27 -7.53 -20.31
N PHE A 138 -7.03 -6.31 -20.81
CA PHE A 138 -7.44 -5.90 -22.16
C PHE A 138 -6.24 -5.77 -23.11
N LYS A 139 -5.03 -6.05 -22.64
CA LYS A 139 -3.84 -6.06 -23.48
C LYS A 139 -3.89 -7.25 -24.45
N ARG A 140 -3.75 -6.96 -25.74
CA ARG A 140 -3.63 -7.97 -26.82
C ARG A 140 -2.25 -8.63 -26.86
N SER A 141 -1.24 -7.96 -26.31
CA SER A 141 0.14 -8.46 -26.22
C SER A 141 0.29 -9.49 -25.11
N LYS A 142 1.26 -10.39 -25.26
CA LYS A 142 1.63 -11.36 -24.21
C LYS A 142 2.05 -10.60 -22.94
N LEU A 143 1.37 -10.89 -21.83
CA LEU A 143 1.69 -10.32 -20.52
C LEU A 143 3.02 -10.87 -20.00
N THR A 144 3.77 -10.04 -19.28
CA THR A 144 4.96 -10.50 -18.54
C THR A 144 4.55 -11.43 -17.38
N PRO A 145 5.46 -12.30 -16.89
CA PRO A 145 5.13 -13.23 -15.80
C PRO A 145 4.56 -12.54 -14.55
N ASN A 146 5.08 -11.36 -14.18
CA ASN A 146 4.59 -10.59 -13.02
C ASN A 146 3.19 -10.04 -13.27
N GLN A 147 2.90 -9.55 -14.48
CA GLN A 147 1.56 -9.07 -14.83
C GLN A 147 0.53 -10.20 -14.83
N VAL A 148 0.92 -11.42 -15.22
CA VAL A 148 0.05 -12.59 -15.10
C VAL A 148 -0.22 -12.91 -13.63
N LYS A 149 0.80 -12.89 -12.77
CA LYS A 149 0.69 -13.18 -11.34
C LYS A 149 -0.23 -12.20 -10.60
N TYR A 150 -0.14 -10.91 -10.91
CA TYR A 150 -0.86 -9.84 -10.21
C TYR A 150 -2.07 -9.30 -10.98
N LYS A 151 -2.55 -10.07 -11.96
CA LYS A 151 -3.72 -9.72 -12.77
C LYS A 151 -4.99 -9.70 -11.92
N LEU A 152 -5.82 -8.68 -12.09
CA LEU A 152 -7.10 -8.55 -11.38
C LEU A 152 -8.25 -8.79 -12.35
N THR A 153 -9.09 -9.79 -12.14
CA THR A 153 -10.19 -10.11 -13.06
C THR A 153 -11.38 -9.15 -12.99
N ALA A 154 -11.57 -8.51 -11.84
CA ALA A 154 -12.70 -7.61 -11.58
C ALA A 154 -12.26 -6.41 -10.74
N THR A 155 -13.00 -5.31 -10.87
CA THR A 155 -12.80 -4.11 -10.03
C THR A 155 -13.10 -4.45 -8.56
N PRO A 156 -12.20 -4.11 -7.62
CA PRO A 156 -12.44 -4.30 -6.20
C PRO A 156 -13.70 -3.59 -5.70
N THR A 157 -14.37 -4.19 -4.72
CA THR A 157 -15.43 -3.48 -4.00
C THR A 157 -14.82 -2.29 -3.24
N PHE A 158 -15.65 -1.27 -2.97
CA PHE A 158 -15.17 -0.08 -2.26
C PHE A 158 -14.55 -0.44 -0.91
N PHE A 159 -15.18 -1.37 -0.19
CA PHE A 159 -14.72 -1.79 1.12
C PHE A 159 -13.36 -2.53 1.07
N GLU A 160 -13.19 -3.47 0.13
CA GLU A 160 -11.92 -4.18 -0.05
C GLU A 160 -10.80 -3.22 -0.48
N TYR A 161 -11.09 -2.31 -1.42
CA TYR A 161 -10.14 -1.30 -1.88
C TYR A 161 -9.73 -0.34 -0.76
N PHE A 162 -10.69 0.14 0.02
CA PHE A 162 -10.41 1.07 1.10
C PHE A 162 -9.63 0.41 2.23
N SER A 163 -9.98 -0.83 2.58
CA SER A 163 -9.23 -1.67 3.53
C SER A 163 -7.81 -1.99 3.04
N TYR A 164 -7.62 -2.20 1.72
CA TYR A 164 -6.30 -2.32 1.12
C TYR A 164 -5.49 -1.04 1.28
N CYS A 165 -6.05 0.11 0.90
CA CYS A 165 -5.38 1.41 0.96
C CYS A 165 -4.89 1.73 2.37
N PHE A 166 -5.77 1.57 3.35
CA PHE A 166 -5.52 1.89 4.77
C PHE A 166 -5.16 0.67 5.62
N CYS A 167 -4.56 -0.36 5.03
CA CYS A 167 -4.07 -1.50 5.80
C CYS A 167 -2.97 -1.08 6.78
N PHE A 168 -3.19 -1.32 8.07
CA PHE A 168 -2.30 -0.89 9.16
C PHE A 168 -0.83 -1.32 8.97
N LEU A 169 -0.58 -2.50 8.39
CA LEU A 169 0.77 -3.04 8.17
C LEU A 169 1.67 -2.15 7.30
N GLY A 170 1.08 -1.27 6.48
CA GLY A 170 1.87 -0.46 5.56
C GLY A 170 1.42 0.98 5.38
N ILE A 171 0.58 1.50 6.28
CA ILE A 171 0.04 2.86 6.14
C ILE A 171 1.08 3.96 6.43
N LEU A 172 2.03 3.74 7.33
CA LEU A 172 3.10 4.72 7.66
C LEU A 172 4.40 4.43 6.89
N PHE A 173 4.99 3.23 7.10
CA PHE A 173 6.30 2.85 6.55
C PHE A 173 6.31 1.43 5.96
N GLY A 174 5.31 1.11 5.14
CA GLY A 174 5.17 -0.23 4.55
C GLY A 174 5.82 -0.38 3.18
N PRO A 175 6.22 -1.61 2.80
CA PRO A 175 6.50 -1.90 1.40
C PRO A 175 5.23 -1.72 0.57
N CYS A 176 5.41 -1.40 -0.71
CA CYS A 176 4.33 -1.48 -1.68
C CYS A 176 4.08 -2.96 -2.04
N TYR A 177 2.83 -3.38 -2.04
CA TYR A 177 2.40 -4.74 -2.41
C TYR A 177 1.16 -4.69 -3.28
N HIS A 178 0.94 -5.73 -4.08
CA HIS A 178 -0.18 -5.78 -5.02
C HIS A 178 -1.52 -6.03 -4.31
N PHE A 179 -2.61 -5.55 -4.91
CA PHE A 179 -3.95 -5.77 -4.38
C PHE A 179 -4.30 -7.27 -4.27
N SER A 180 -3.88 -8.09 -5.24
CA SER A 180 -4.11 -9.54 -5.17
C SER A 180 -3.39 -10.21 -4.00
N GLU A 181 -2.17 -9.77 -3.67
CA GLU A 181 -1.43 -10.27 -2.50
C GLU A 181 -2.12 -9.91 -1.19
N TYR A 182 -2.65 -8.69 -1.11
CA TYR A 182 -3.47 -8.26 0.01
C TYR A 182 -4.75 -9.08 0.14
N MET A 183 -5.44 -9.37 -0.96
CA MET A 183 -6.62 -10.23 -0.92
C MET A 183 -6.26 -11.65 -0.47
N SER A 184 -5.14 -12.21 -0.95
CA SER A 184 -4.64 -13.51 -0.48
C SER A 184 -4.31 -13.49 1.02
N PHE A 185 -3.78 -12.38 1.54
CA PHE A 185 -3.54 -12.19 2.98
C PHE A 185 -4.85 -12.20 3.79
N ILE A 186 -5.85 -11.42 3.37
CA ILE A 186 -7.15 -11.29 4.07
C ILE A 186 -8.06 -12.51 3.87
N ARG A 187 -7.83 -13.33 2.84
CA ARG A 187 -8.51 -14.63 2.67
C ARG A 187 -7.76 -15.78 3.35
N GLY A 188 -6.45 -15.64 3.54
CA GLY A 188 -5.60 -16.71 4.06
C GLY A 188 -5.21 -17.76 3.03
N ASP A 189 -5.29 -17.44 1.74
CA ASP A 189 -4.91 -18.37 0.67
C ASP A 189 -3.38 -18.54 0.55
N GLN A 190 -2.60 -17.74 1.28
CA GLN A 190 -1.13 -17.76 1.28
C GLN A 190 -0.54 -19.13 1.67
N TYR A 191 -1.27 -19.95 2.43
CA TYR A 191 -0.83 -21.30 2.81
C TYR A 191 -0.88 -22.33 1.67
N LYS A 192 -1.50 -22.00 0.53
CA LYS A 192 -1.61 -22.91 -0.62
C LYS A 192 -0.48 -22.75 -1.63
N GLU A 193 0.16 -21.57 -1.67
CA GLU A 193 1.35 -21.36 -2.50
C GLU A 193 2.58 -21.89 -1.77
N LYS A 194 3.04 -23.10 -2.17
CA LYS A 194 4.40 -23.55 -1.82
C LYS A 194 5.36 -22.48 -2.36
N TRP A 195 6.21 -21.94 -1.47
CA TRP A 195 7.33 -21.11 -1.92
C TRP A 195 8.04 -21.87 -3.05
N PRO A 196 8.19 -21.30 -4.26
CA PRO A 196 8.93 -21.97 -5.30
C PRO A 196 10.32 -22.25 -4.72
N ALA A 197 10.69 -23.53 -4.63
CA ALA A 197 12.06 -23.89 -4.29
C ALA A 197 12.95 -23.04 -5.19
N VAL A 198 13.88 -22.29 -4.60
CA VAL A 198 14.83 -21.47 -5.35
C VAL A 198 15.51 -22.43 -6.33
N SER A 199 15.07 -22.42 -7.58
CA SER A 199 15.63 -23.29 -8.59
C SER A 199 17.05 -22.79 -8.83
N SER A 200 18.02 -23.66 -8.59
CA SER A 200 19.47 -23.44 -8.74
C SER A 200 19.90 -23.00 -10.15
N THR A 201 18.97 -22.83 -11.08
CA THR A 201 19.17 -22.33 -12.44
C THR A 201 19.64 -20.88 -12.53
N CYS A 202 19.50 -20.06 -11.48
CA CYS A 202 20.02 -18.68 -11.48
C CYS A 202 21.55 -18.58 -11.38
N TYR A 203 22.27 -19.67 -11.11
CA TYR A 203 23.74 -19.66 -11.08
C TYR A 203 24.40 -19.83 -12.46
N ASN A 204 23.66 -20.14 -13.51
CA ASN A 204 24.24 -20.51 -14.81
C ASN A 204 24.22 -19.40 -15.88
N TYR A 205 23.84 -18.16 -15.55
CA TYR A 205 23.75 -17.06 -16.53
C TYR A 205 24.89 -16.02 -16.44
N HIS A 206 25.95 -16.28 -15.68
CA HIS A 206 27.17 -15.47 -15.72
C HIS A 206 28.37 -16.38 -16.01
N PHE A 207 29.10 -16.06 -17.08
CA PHE A 207 30.32 -16.70 -17.62
C PHE A 207 30.16 -17.75 -18.74
N SER A 208 29.73 -17.27 -19.90
CA SER A 208 30.28 -17.76 -21.18
C SER A 208 30.56 -16.58 -22.10
N VAL A 209 31.67 -15.87 -21.81
CA VAL A 209 32.30 -14.98 -22.78
C VAL A 209 33.24 -15.86 -23.61
N SER A 210 32.81 -16.20 -24.82
CA SER A 210 33.70 -16.75 -25.84
C SER A 210 34.51 -15.60 -26.44
N TYR A 211 35.84 -15.66 -26.26
CA TYR A 211 36.81 -14.98 -27.12
C TYR A 211 37.01 -15.79 -28.41
#